data_AF-M3JFU5-F1
#
_entry.id   AF-M3JFU5-F1
#
_cell.length_a   1.000
_cell.length_b   1.000
_cell.length_c   1.000
_cell.angle_alpha   90.00
_cell.angle_beta   90.00
_cell.angle_gamma   90.00
#
_symmetry.space_group_name_H-M   'P 1'
#
loop_
_entity.id
_entity.type
_entity.pdbx_description
1 polymer ?
#
loop_
_entity_poly.entity_id
_entity_poly.type
_entity_poly.pdbx_seq_one_letter_code
_entity_poly.pdbx_strand_id
1 'polypeptide(L)'
;MRHFLTLNDFSKDEIIEILNLGLQIKKEAKARDFKPYLKDQKLAMIFEKSSTRTRVSFDVGMNELGGHALFLSSSDIQIGRGEPIK
;
A
#
# COMPACT_ATOMS: atom_id res chain seq x y z
N MET A 1 0.62 -11.99 -10.90
CA MET A 1 0.58 -11.01 -9.81
C MET A 1 -0.70 -11.25 -9.02
N ARG A 2 -0.66 -11.25 -7.68
CA ARG A 2 -1.86 -11.44 -6.87
C ARG A 2 -2.35 -10.08 -6.37
N HIS A 3 -3.64 -9.81 -6.52
CA HIS A 3 -4.28 -8.56 -6.09
C HIS A 3 -4.98 -8.73 -4.74
N PHE A 4 -5.13 -7.65 -3.98
CA PHE A 4 -5.92 -7.59 -2.74
C PHE A 4 -7.12 -6.67 -2.97
N LEU A 5 -8.18 -7.19 -3.60
CA LEU A 5 -9.38 -6.42 -3.95
C LEU A 5 -10.51 -6.65 -2.96
N THR A 6 -10.68 -7.90 -2.53
CA THR A 6 -11.66 -8.28 -1.50
C THR A 6 -11.10 -9.39 -0.61
N LEU A 7 -11.58 -9.47 0.63
CA LEU A 7 -11.22 -10.55 1.57
C LEU A 7 -11.68 -11.93 1.05
N ASN A 8 -12.68 -11.97 0.18
CA ASN A 8 -13.18 -13.20 -0.42
C ASN A 8 -12.18 -13.87 -1.37
N ASP A 9 -11.14 -13.15 -1.81
CA ASP A 9 -10.07 -13.68 -2.67
C ASP A 9 -9.00 -14.46 -1.87
N PHE A 10 -9.17 -14.56 -0.55
CA PHE A 10 -8.19 -15.13 0.36
C PHE A 10 -8.83 -16.19 1.25
N SER A 11 -8.07 -17.25 1.52
CA SER A 11 -8.41 -18.23 2.55
C SER A 11 -8.25 -17.61 3.94
N LYS A 12 -8.86 -18.25 4.94
CA LYS A 12 -8.69 -17.85 6.35
C LYS A 12 -7.21 -17.84 6.76
N ASP A 13 -6.46 -18.84 6.35
CA ASP A 13 -5.06 -19.00 6.74
C ASP A 13 -4.19 -17.91 6.12
N GLU A 14 -4.47 -17.52 4.87
CA GLU A 14 -3.77 -16.41 4.20
C GLU A 14 -4.05 -15.06 4.87
N ILE A 15 -5.30 -14.83 5.31
CA ILE A 15 -5.64 -13.62 6.07
C ILE A 15 -4.88 -13.60 7.41
N ILE A 16 -4.83 -14.73 8.11
CA ILE A 16 -4.08 -14.86 9.37
C ILE A 16 -2.59 -14.60 9.14
N GLU A 17 -2.01 -15.09 8.05
CA GLU A 17 -0.63 -14.83 7.67
C GLU A 17 -0.36 -13.33 7.45
N ILE A 18 -1.23 -12.65 6.69
CA ILE A 18 -1.13 -11.19 6.46
C ILE A 18 -1.17 -10.42 7.79
N LEU A 19 -2.07 -10.80 8.70
CA LEU A 19 -2.18 -10.16 10.01
C LEU A 19 -0.93 -10.40 10.88
N ASN A 20 -0.41 -11.63 10.90
CA ASN A 20 0.80 -11.97 11.65
C ASN A 20 2.02 -11.21 11.12
N LEU A 21 2.16 -11.10 9.79
CA LEU A 21 3.21 -10.30 9.17
C LEU A 21 3.09 -8.82 9.57
N GLY A 22 1.89 -8.24 9.54
CA GLY A 22 1.65 -6.87 9.98
C GLY A 22 2.02 -6.64 11.45
N LEU A 23 1.72 -7.60 12.33
CA LEU A 23 2.11 -7.54 13.74
C LEU A 23 3.63 -7.63 13.93
N GLN A 24 4.30 -8.46 13.15
CA GLN A 24 5.76 -8.57 13.16
C GLN A 24 6.40 -7.24 12.75
N ILE A 25 6.03 -6.68 11.60
CA ILE A 25 6.56 -5.41 11.10
C ILE A 25 6.32 -4.29 12.11
N LYS A 26 5.13 -4.26 12.72
CA LYS A 26 4.82 -3.29 13.80
C LYS A 26 5.74 -3.43 15.01
N LYS A 27 6.11 -4.66 15.38
CA LYS A 27 7.05 -4.92 16.49
C LYS A 27 8.47 -4.45 16.13
N GLU A 28 8.91 -4.69 14.89
CA GLU A 28 10.20 -4.25 14.35
C GLU A 28 10.28 -2.71 14.33
N ALA A 29 9.27 -2.03 13.77
CA ALA A 29 9.19 -0.58 13.74
C ALA A 29 9.19 0.05 15.16
N LYS A 30 8.47 -0.56 16.12
CA LYS A 30 8.50 -0.12 17.54
C LYS A 30 9.88 -0.24 18.18
N ALA A 31 10.67 -1.21 17.76
CA ALA A 31 12.06 -1.38 18.18
C ALA A 31 13.04 -0.47 17.41
N ARG A 32 12.53 0.37 16.49
CA ARG A 32 13.31 1.18 15.54
C ARG A 32 14.19 0.34 14.60
N ASP A 33 13.78 -0.91 14.36
CA ASP A 33 14.39 -1.80 13.38
C ASP A 33 13.58 -1.75 12.08
N PHE A 34 13.94 -0.82 11.18
CA PHE A 34 13.24 -0.63 9.91
C PHE A 34 13.89 -1.48 8.81
N LYS A 35 13.34 -2.67 8.62
CA LYS A 35 13.81 -3.58 7.56
C LYS A 35 13.29 -3.15 6.19
N PRO A 36 14.14 -3.09 5.16
CA PRO A 36 13.76 -2.56 3.85
C PRO A 36 13.07 -3.63 2.99
N TYR A 37 11.94 -4.17 3.43
CA TYR A 37 11.18 -5.22 2.73
C TYR A 37 10.78 -4.83 1.30
N LEU A 38 10.65 -3.53 1.03
CA LEU A 38 10.24 -2.95 -0.24
C LEU A 38 11.34 -2.05 -0.82
N LYS A 39 12.61 -2.39 -0.57
CA LYS A 39 13.76 -1.61 -1.06
C LYS A 39 13.62 -1.26 -2.54
N ASP A 40 13.71 0.04 -2.84
CA ASP A 40 13.67 0.62 -4.19
C ASP A 40 12.34 0.39 -4.96
N GLN A 41 11.33 -0.19 -4.32
CA GLN A 41 10.00 -0.40 -4.91
C GLN A 41 9.23 0.91 -4.97
N LYS A 42 8.45 1.09 -6.03
CA LYS A 42 7.63 2.28 -6.26
C LYS A 42 6.15 1.89 -6.29
N LEU A 43 5.34 2.58 -5.49
CA LEU A 43 3.89 2.40 -5.45
C LEU A 43 3.18 3.63 -6.02
N ALA A 44 2.44 3.48 -7.12
CA ALA A 44 1.51 4.50 -7.58
C ALA A 44 0.20 4.38 -6.80
N MET A 45 -0.23 5.47 -6.16
CA MET A 45 -1.46 5.54 -5.37
C MET A 45 -2.47 6.45 -6.06
N ILE A 46 -3.51 5.87 -6.65
CA ILE A 46 -4.58 6.59 -7.33
C ILE A 46 -5.74 6.80 -6.35
N PHE A 47 -6.13 8.06 -6.14
CA PHE A 47 -7.24 8.41 -5.25
C PHE A 47 -8.31 9.21 -5.99
N GLU A 48 -9.50 8.60 -6.15
CA GLU A 48 -10.70 9.30 -6.64
C GLU A 48 -11.40 10.10 -5.53
N LYS A 49 -11.26 9.67 -4.27
CA LYS A 49 -11.84 10.30 -3.09
C LYS A 49 -10.75 10.63 -2.08
N SER A 50 -10.92 11.73 -1.36
CA SER A 50 -9.99 12.11 -0.29
C SER A 50 -10.04 11.10 0.86
N SER A 51 -8.87 10.62 1.29
CA SER A 51 -8.72 9.78 2.48
C SER A 51 -7.38 10.03 3.16
N THR A 52 -7.42 10.73 4.31
CA THR A 52 -6.20 11.07 5.08
C THR A 52 -5.53 9.82 5.63
N ARG A 53 -6.29 8.93 6.27
CA ARG A 53 -5.73 7.73 6.91
C ARG A 53 -5.11 6.78 5.89
N THR A 54 -5.79 6.56 4.76
CA THR A 54 -5.28 5.65 3.72
C THR A 54 -4.02 6.22 3.09
N ARG A 55 -4.03 7.49 2.68
CA ARG A 55 -2.86 8.14 2.08
C ARG A 55 -1.64 8.11 3.00
N VAL A 56 -1.80 8.56 4.24
CA VAL A 56 -0.69 8.63 5.21
C VAL A 56 -0.15 7.23 5.51
N SER A 57 -1.02 6.23 5.70
CA SER A 57 -0.56 4.86 5.99
C SER A 57 0.26 4.25 4.85
N PHE A 58 -0.13 4.43 3.59
CA PHE A 58 0.64 3.91 2.46
C PHE A 58 1.95 4.69 2.26
N ASP A 59 1.94 6.01 2.41
CA ASP A 59 3.14 6.84 2.25
C ASP A 59 4.20 6.51 3.32
N VAL A 60 3.80 6.54 4.59
CA VAL A 60 4.67 6.17 5.73
C VAL A 60 5.11 4.71 5.62
N GLY A 61 4.18 3.80 5.33
CA GLY A 61 4.49 2.37 5.19
C GLY A 61 5.49 2.09 4.08
N MET A 62 5.33 2.70 2.90
CA MET A 62 6.31 2.54 1.82
C MET A 62 7.68 3.08 2.23
N ASN A 63 7.73 4.26 2.85
CA ASN A 63 8.98 4.88 3.27
C ASN A 63 9.72 4.04 4.33
N GLU A 64 9.02 3.62 5.39
CA GLU A 64 9.59 2.81 6.47
C GLU A 64 10.06 1.43 5.99
N LEU A 65 9.44 0.90 4.94
CA LEU A 65 9.84 -0.37 4.32
C LEU A 65 10.89 -0.20 3.20
N GLY A 66 11.45 1.00 3.01
CA GLY A 66 12.53 1.27 2.06
C GLY A 66 12.09 1.53 0.61
N GLY A 67 10.81 1.72 0.38
CA GLY A 67 10.22 2.06 -0.91
C GLY A 67 9.77 3.52 -1.01
N HIS A 68 9.10 3.86 -2.12
CA HIS A 68 8.61 5.20 -2.40
C HIS A 68 7.18 5.18 -2.94
N ALA A 69 6.30 6.00 -2.36
CA ALA A 69 4.93 6.13 -2.82
C ALA A 69 4.77 7.39 -3.69
N LEU A 70 4.04 7.28 -4.81
CA LEU A 70 3.64 8.40 -5.66
C LEU A 70 2.14 8.62 -5.49
N PHE A 71 1.75 9.80 -5.03
CA PHE A 71 0.35 10.17 -4.90
C PHE A 71 -0.17 10.77 -6.21
N LEU A 72 -1.24 10.19 -6.74
CA LEU A 72 -1.92 10.62 -7.96
C LEU A 72 -3.38 10.91 -7.61
N SER A 73 -3.75 12.18 -7.55
CA SER A 73 -5.16 12.55 -7.35
C SER A 73 -5.92 12.53 -8.67
N SER A 74 -7.24 12.31 -8.61
CA SER A 74 -8.12 12.39 -9.79
C SER A 74 -8.12 13.76 -10.50
N SER A 75 -7.68 14.83 -9.83
CA SER A 75 -7.45 16.13 -10.47
C SER A 75 -6.12 16.20 -11.24
N ASP A 76 -5.15 15.35 -10.90
CA ASP A 76 -3.80 15.38 -11.48
C ASP A 76 -3.65 14.43 -12.68
N ILE A 77 -4.58 13.48 -12.87
CA ILE A 77 -4.47 12.40 -13.86
C ILE A 77 -5.67 12.35 -14.81
N GLN A 78 -5.42 12.06 -16.08
CA GLN A 78 -6.45 11.98 -17.15
C GLN A 78 -7.24 10.65 -17.14
N ILE A 79 -7.25 9.93 -16.02
CA ILE A 79 -7.95 8.65 -15.90
C ILE A 79 -9.44 8.89 -16.14
N GLY A 80 -9.97 8.33 -17.24
CA GLY A 80 -11.36 8.54 -17.67
C GLY A 80 -11.63 9.83 -18.44
N ARG A 81 -10.65 10.74 -18.58
CA ARG A 81 -10.73 11.97 -19.41
C ARG A 81 -9.66 11.95 -20.52
N GLY A 82 -9.74 10.96 -21.40
CA GLY A 82 -8.86 10.86 -22.58
C GLY A 82 -8.00 9.60 -22.60
N GLU A 83 -7.79 8.94 -21.46
CA GLU A 83 -7.12 7.63 -21.38
C GLU A 83 -8.03 6.58 -20.74
N PRO A 84 -8.34 5.47 -21.45
CA PRO A 84 -9.20 4.42 -20.94
C PRO A 84 -8.48 3.54 -19.90
N ILE A 85 -9.24 3.12 -18.89
CA ILE A 85 -8.84 2.08 -17.93
C ILE A 85 -9.09 0.74 -18.62
N LYS A 86 -8.13 0.25 -19.41
CA LYS A 86 -8.20 -1.10 -19.98
C LYS A 86 -7.54 -2.12 -19.08
#